data_AF-A0A7C9MCL2-F1
#
_entry.id   AF-A0A7C9MCL2-F1
#
_cell.length_a   1.000
_cell.length_b   1.000
_cell.length_c   1.000
_cell.angle_alpha   90.00
_cell.angle_beta   90.00
_cell.angle_gamma   90.00
#
_symmetry.space_group_name_H-M   'P 1'
#
loop_
_entity.id
_entity.type
_entity.pdbx_description
1 polymer ?
#
loop_
_entity_poly.entity_id
_entity_poly.type
_entity_poly.pdbx_seq_one_letter_code
_entity_poly.pdbx_strand_id
1 'polypeptide(L)'
;MINRELIRIKIVQLTYAYYQNGNRNMDNAEKELLFSLAKAYDLYNYLLALIVSITQEERHRVEINANRATREGTEAPSQRFAYNKFAVQLEENKQLNSFMETQKHRWEDDMEIVRKLCDQIEQSTIYQEYMVNEEDSYDVDREVWRKIYRTLIQENADLDAVLEEKSLYWNDDKEIVDTFVLKTIKRFDPENKADQELLKEYREEDDREFAIKLFRSTILNADEYQRYMSESSRNWDFSRLAYMDVVIMQIAIAEMLTFPNIPATVTINEYVDLAKLYSTPRSGGYINGMLDAIARHLIQTGKMMKVMPEPRPRRAYVDNQRNNAPRREGRRPTIAQTSAQRIASRTQPDAPQENIE
;
A
#
# COMPACT_ATOMS: atom_id res chain seq x y z
N MET A 1 -0.71 -9.37 -10.42
CA MET A 1 -0.27 -8.54 -9.30
C MET A 1 -0.73 -7.13 -9.59
N ILE A 2 -0.22 -6.57 -10.70
CA ILE A 2 -0.66 -5.32 -11.29
C ILE A 2 -2.18 -5.38 -11.47
N ASN A 3 -2.87 -4.56 -10.69
CA ASN A 3 -4.31 -4.36 -10.72
C ASN A 3 -4.61 -2.94 -11.20
N ARG A 4 -5.90 -2.64 -11.40
CA ARG A 4 -6.33 -1.30 -11.86
C ARG A 4 -5.94 -0.18 -10.90
N GLU A 5 -5.83 -0.44 -9.60
CA GLU A 5 -5.40 0.54 -8.60
C GLU A 5 -3.94 0.98 -8.85
N LEU A 6 -3.00 0.02 -8.93
CA LEU A 6 -1.60 0.31 -9.25
C LEU A 6 -1.47 1.00 -10.63
N ILE A 7 -2.25 0.56 -11.62
CA ILE A 7 -2.25 1.18 -12.95
C ILE A 7 -2.67 2.66 -12.86
N ARG A 8 -3.72 2.99 -12.12
CA ARG A 8 -4.18 4.38 -11.98
C ARG A 8 -3.11 5.24 -11.31
N ILE A 9 -2.42 4.71 -10.30
CA ILE A 9 -1.32 5.40 -9.61
C ILE A 9 -0.20 5.72 -10.59
N LYS A 10 0.27 4.72 -11.34
CA LYS A 10 1.29 4.91 -12.37
C LYS A 10 0.87 5.94 -13.42
N ILE A 11 -0.38 5.89 -13.85
CA ILE A 11 -0.91 6.86 -14.82
C ILE A 11 -0.94 8.28 -14.24
N VAL A 12 -1.30 8.48 -12.97
CA VAL A 12 -1.25 9.79 -12.31
C VAL A 12 0.19 10.33 -12.29
N GLN A 13 1.15 9.53 -11.81
CA GLN A 13 2.56 9.92 -11.72
C GLN A 13 3.14 10.27 -13.09
N LEU A 14 2.94 9.40 -14.09
CA LEU A 14 3.51 9.60 -15.42
C LEU A 14 2.81 10.69 -16.22
N THR A 15 1.49 10.86 -16.04
CA THR A 15 0.77 11.98 -16.69
C THR A 15 1.26 13.32 -16.11
N TYR A 16 1.46 13.39 -14.79
CA TYR A 16 2.04 14.58 -14.15
C TYR A 16 3.44 14.87 -14.69
N ALA A 17 4.33 13.87 -14.72
CA ALA A 17 5.68 14.01 -15.25
C ALA A 17 5.67 14.40 -16.74
N TYR A 18 4.79 13.79 -17.53
CA TYR A 18 4.64 14.06 -18.97
C TYR A 18 4.29 15.53 -19.24
N TYR A 19 3.42 16.14 -18.42
CA TYR A 19 3.06 17.54 -18.61
C TYR A 19 4.09 18.53 -18.09
N GLN A 20 4.88 18.15 -17.08
CA GLN A 20 6.01 18.95 -16.59
C GLN A 20 7.19 18.92 -17.58
N ASN A 21 7.38 17.79 -18.27
CA ASN A 21 8.44 17.62 -19.24
C ASN A 21 8.10 18.30 -20.57
N GLY A 22 9.05 19.07 -21.12
CA GLY A 22 8.86 19.77 -22.40
C GLY A 22 8.80 18.85 -23.63
N ASN A 23 9.33 17.64 -23.53
CA ASN A 23 9.37 16.67 -24.64
C ASN A 23 8.16 15.74 -24.59
N ARG A 24 7.06 16.19 -25.20
CA ARG A 24 5.75 15.53 -25.24
C ARG A 24 5.68 14.42 -26.29
N ASN A 25 6.54 13.40 -26.17
CA ASN A 25 6.51 12.24 -27.07
C ASN A 25 5.67 11.11 -26.45
N MET A 26 4.53 10.82 -27.09
CA MET A 26 3.56 9.84 -26.60
C MET A 26 4.08 8.40 -26.61
N ASP A 27 4.82 8.00 -27.65
CA ASP A 27 5.33 6.63 -27.76
C ASP A 27 6.37 6.33 -26.67
N ASN A 28 7.19 7.34 -26.33
CA ASN A 28 8.14 7.22 -25.24
C ASN A 28 7.41 7.16 -23.89
N ALA A 29 6.38 7.98 -23.68
CA ALA A 29 5.60 7.99 -22.44
C ALA A 29 4.86 6.67 -22.20
N GLU A 30 4.35 6.03 -23.26
CA GLU A 30 3.72 4.71 -23.15
C GLU A 30 4.72 3.60 -22.84
N LYS A 31 5.90 3.62 -23.49
CA LYS A 31 6.98 2.68 -23.15
C LYS A 31 7.40 2.84 -21.69
N GLU A 32 7.47 4.08 -21.22
CA GLU A 32 7.77 4.40 -19.82
C GLU A 32 6.71 3.85 -18.86
N LEU A 33 5.42 3.96 -19.21
CA LEU A 33 4.33 3.35 -18.43
C LEU A 33 4.51 1.85 -18.30
N LEU A 34 4.67 1.15 -19.42
CA LEU A 34 4.81 -0.31 -19.41
C LEU A 34 6.08 -0.75 -18.68
N PHE A 35 7.18 0.00 -18.83
CA PHE A 35 8.42 -0.26 -18.13
C PHE A 35 8.27 -0.07 -16.61
N SER A 36 7.65 1.02 -16.15
CA SER A 36 7.41 1.26 -14.73
C SER A 36 6.51 0.20 -14.10
N LEU A 37 5.50 -0.29 -14.83
CA LEU A 37 4.62 -1.37 -14.40
C LEU A 37 5.38 -2.70 -14.27
N ALA A 38 6.24 -3.01 -15.24
CA ALA A 38 7.12 -4.17 -15.16
C ALA A 38 8.07 -4.06 -13.97
N LYS A 39 8.60 -2.86 -13.67
CA LYS A 39 9.46 -2.62 -12.50
C LYS A 39 8.77 -2.86 -11.16
N ALA A 40 7.48 -2.58 -11.04
CA ALA A 40 6.71 -2.97 -9.85
C ALA A 40 6.65 -4.50 -9.68
N TYR A 41 6.52 -5.24 -10.79
CA TYR A 41 6.53 -6.70 -10.76
C TYR A 41 7.92 -7.28 -10.47
N ASP A 42 8.99 -6.65 -10.98
CA ASP A 42 10.36 -6.98 -10.60
C ASP A 42 10.54 -6.85 -9.08
N LEU A 43 10.09 -5.73 -8.50
CA LEU A 43 10.19 -5.47 -7.05
C LEU A 43 9.48 -6.56 -6.23
N TYR A 44 8.29 -6.98 -6.65
CA TYR A 44 7.53 -8.04 -5.99
C TYR A 44 8.31 -9.34 -5.88
N ASN A 45 8.91 -9.79 -6.99
CA ASN A 45 9.72 -11.01 -6.98
C ASN A 45 11.02 -10.80 -6.20
N TYR A 46 11.63 -9.62 -6.30
CA TYR A 46 12.86 -9.28 -5.58
C TYR A 46 12.65 -9.29 -4.05
N LEU A 47 11.50 -8.82 -3.56
CA LEU A 47 11.15 -8.86 -2.14
C LEU A 47 10.77 -10.27 -1.66
N LEU A 48 10.22 -11.13 -2.52
CA LEU A 48 10.08 -12.55 -2.20
C LEU A 48 11.44 -13.24 -2.10
N ALA A 49 12.37 -12.93 -3.01
CA ALA A 49 13.73 -13.44 -2.95
C ALA A 49 14.48 -12.98 -1.68
N LEU A 50 14.14 -11.81 -1.12
CA LEU A 50 14.72 -11.34 0.15
C LEU A 50 14.46 -12.33 1.30
N ILE A 51 13.25 -12.89 1.37
CA ILE A 51 12.88 -13.90 2.38
C ILE A 51 13.81 -15.11 2.25
N VAL A 52 14.03 -15.58 1.02
CA VAL A 52 14.92 -16.70 0.73
C VAL A 52 16.35 -16.38 1.17
N SER A 53 16.88 -15.22 0.77
CA SER A 53 18.24 -14.81 1.12
C SER A 53 18.46 -14.66 2.63
N ILE A 54 17.46 -14.16 3.38
CA ILE A 54 17.52 -14.13 4.85
C ILE A 54 17.61 -15.55 5.40
N THR A 55 16.75 -16.49 4.95
CA THR A 55 16.82 -17.88 5.45
C THR A 55 18.08 -18.63 5.05
N GLN A 56 18.67 -18.32 3.90
CA GLN A 56 19.97 -18.86 3.48
C GLN A 56 21.09 -18.36 4.39
N GLU A 57 21.11 -17.06 4.71
CA GLU A 57 22.08 -16.50 5.66
C GLU A 57 21.89 -17.10 7.06
N GLU A 58 20.65 -17.28 7.52
CA GLU A 58 20.36 -17.93 8.80
C GLU A 58 20.84 -19.39 8.85
N ARG A 59 20.69 -20.16 7.77
CA ARG A 59 21.28 -21.51 7.69
C ARG A 59 22.79 -21.47 7.85
N HIS A 60 23.46 -20.56 7.14
CA HIS A 60 24.90 -20.38 7.27
C HIS A 60 25.33 -19.99 8.70
N ARG A 61 24.59 -19.10 9.36
CA ARG A 61 24.83 -18.71 10.77
C ARG A 61 24.66 -19.90 11.72
N VAL A 62 23.59 -20.67 11.55
CA VAL A 62 23.31 -21.87 12.36
C VAL A 62 24.40 -22.93 12.17
N GLU A 63 24.89 -23.16 10.95
CA GLU A 63 25.99 -24.08 10.67
C GLU A 63 27.30 -23.67 11.36
N ILE A 64 27.66 -22.39 11.32
CA ILE A 64 28.83 -21.86 12.05
C ILE A 64 28.68 -22.08 13.55
N ASN A 65 27.50 -21.75 14.10
CA ASN A 65 27.22 -21.88 15.52
C ASN A 65 27.19 -23.35 15.98
N ALA A 66 26.68 -24.27 15.16
CA ALA A 66 26.70 -25.71 15.45
C ALA A 66 28.12 -26.28 15.47
N ASN A 67 28.97 -25.83 14.54
CA ASN A 67 30.39 -26.19 14.53
C ASN A 67 31.12 -25.66 15.77
N ARG A 68 30.79 -24.45 16.23
CA ARG A 68 31.32 -23.90 17.48
C ARG A 68 30.86 -24.70 18.70
N ALA A 69 29.56 -24.99 18.80
CA ALA A 69 29.00 -25.76 19.90
C ALA A 69 29.64 -27.16 20.02
N THR A 70 29.89 -27.80 18.88
CA THR A 70 30.59 -29.08 18.82
C THR A 70 32.03 -28.99 19.37
N ARG A 71 32.75 -27.90 19.08
CA ARG A 71 34.13 -27.68 19.58
C ARG A 71 34.16 -27.35 21.07
N GLU A 72 33.15 -26.63 21.55
CA GLU A 72 33.06 -26.14 22.93
C GLU A 72 32.31 -27.11 23.87
N GLY A 73 31.67 -28.14 23.33
CA GLY A 73 30.85 -29.09 24.10
C GLY A 73 29.55 -28.48 24.63
N THR A 74 29.03 -27.45 23.97
CA THR A 74 27.78 -26.78 24.33
C THR A 74 26.60 -27.30 23.49
N GLU A 75 25.38 -26.88 23.85
CA GLU A 75 24.17 -27.28 23.12
C GLU A 75 24.14 -26.70 21.69
N ALA A 76 23.69 -27.51 20.73
CA ALA A 76 23.59 -27.09 19.34
C ALA A 76 22.48 -26.04 19.15
N PRO A 77 22.67 -25.04 18.28
CA PRO A 77 21.64 -24.05 17.98
C PRO A 77 20.43 -24.72 17.33
N SER A 78 19.24 -24.19 17.60
CA SER A 78 18.01 -24.64 16.96
C SER A 78 18.04 -24.33 15.45
N GLN A 79 17.61 -25.29 14.65
CA GLN A 79 17.54 -25.19 13.19
C GLN A 79 16.17 -24.68 12.70
N ARG A 80 15.22 -24.44 13.61
CA ARG A 80 13.81 -24.22 13.29
C ARG A 80 13.56 -23.09 12.29
N PHE A 81 14.10 -21.90 12.56
CA PHE A 81 13.90 -20.76 11.67
C PHE A 81 14.68 -20.91 10.36
N ALA A 82 15.92 -21.41 10.44
CA ALA A 82 16.79 -21.65 9.30
C ALA A 82 16.19 -22.63 8.28
N TYR A 83 15.38 -23.59 8.74
CA TYR A 83 14.69 -24.57 7.90
C TYR A 83 13.16 -24.41 7.95
N ASN A 84 12.69 -23.17 8.12
CA ASN A 84 11.27 -22.84 8.11
C ASN A 84 10.59 -23.37 6.82
N LYS A 85 9.52 -24.17 6.98
CA LYS A 85 8.91 -24.93 5.88
C LYS A 85 8.35 -24.04 4.77
N PHE A 86 7.81 -22.87 5.12
CA PHE A 86 7.33 -21.90 4.13
C PHE A 86 8.50 -21.32 3.32
N ALA A 87 9.58 -20.90 3.98
CA ALA A 87 10.74 -20.32 3.31
C ALA A 87 11.46 -21.33 2.41
N VAL A 88 11.59 -22.58 2.85
CA VAL A 88 12.13 -23.67 2.02
C VAL A 88 11.26 -23.89 0.78
N GLN A 89 9.93 -23.90 0.92
CA GLN A 89 9.04 -24.01 -0.25
C GLN A 89 9.18 -22.82 -1.20
N LEU A 90 9.36 -21.60 -0.66
CA LEU A 90 9.57 -20.40 -1.47
C LEU A 90 10.91 -20.44 -2.21
N GLU A 91 11.97 -20.95 -1.57
CA GLU A 91 13.29 -21.17 -2.18
C GLU A 91 13.22 -22.15 -3.35
N GLU A 92 12.45 -23.24 -3.21
CA GLU A 92 12.27 -24.24 -4.27
C GLU A 92 11.31 -23.79 -5.38
N ASN A 93 10.66 -22.62 -5.25
CA ASN A 93 9.63 -22.18 -6.16
C ASN A 93 10.14 -21.99 -7.60
N LYS A 94 9.55 -22.71 -8.56
CA LYS A 94 10.00 -22.70 -9.97
C LYS A 94 9.86 -21.33 -10.64
N GLN A 95 8.79 -20.59 -10.34
CA GLN A 95 8.53 -19.29 -10.95
C GLN A 95 9.50 -18.23 -10.41
N LEU A 96 9.75 -18.22 -9.09
CA LEU A 96 10.73 -17.34 -8.48
C LEU A 96 12.13 -17.62 -9.01
N ASN A 97 12.54 -18.89 -9.07
CA ASN A 97 13.86 -19.27 -9.55
C ASN A 97 14.07 -18.88 -11.03
N SER A 98 13.07 -19.15 -11.89
CA SER A 98 13.13 -18.73 -13.29
C SER A 98 13.23 -17.20 -13.45
N PHE A 99 12.53 -16.43 -12.60
CA PHE A 99 12.68 -14.98 -12.57
C PHE A 99 14.12 -14.58 -12.18
N MET A 100 14.65 -15.13 -11.08
CA MET A 100 15.98 -14.80 -10.55
C MET A 100 17.14 -15.18 -11.48
N GLU A 101 16.95 -16.15 -12.38
CA GLU A 101 17.91 -16.47 -13.45
C GLU A 101 18.05 -15.35 -14.49
N THR A 102 17.00 -14.54 -14.68
CA THR A 102 17.00 -13.43 -15.65
C THR A 102 17.51 -12.12 -15.07
N GLN A 103 17.63 -12.02 -13.74
CA GLN A 103 18.01 -10.79 -13.05
C GLN A 103 19.53 -10.62 -13.02
N LYS A 104 19.97 -9.37 -13.17
CA LYS A 104 21.40 -9.00 -13.11
C LYS A 104 21.92 -8.83 -11.69
N HIS A 105 21.03 -8.54 -10.74
CA HIS A 105 21.37 -8.24 -9.35
C HIS A 105 20.62 -9.18 -8.43
N ARG A 106 21.28 -9.61 -7.35
CA ARG A 106 20.74 -10.50 -6.33
C ARG A 106 21.06 -9.95 -4.95
N TRP A 107 20.33 -10.42 -3.94
CA TRP A 107 20.64 -10.07 -2.54
C TRP A 107 22.02 -10.53 -2.08
N GLU A 108 22.65 -11.49 -2.77
CA GLU A 108 24.05 -11.87 -2.58
C GLU A 108 25.02 -10.69 -2.80
N ASP A 109 24.63 -9.71 -3.63
CA ASP A 109 25.41 -8.49 -3.87
C ASP A 109 25.28 -7.49 -2.69
N ASP A 110 24.23 -7.63 -1.86
CA ASP A 110 23.89 -6.72 -0.76
C ASP A 110 23.78 -7.46 0.58
N MET A 111 24.68 -8.41 0.85
CA MET A 111 24.62 -9.23 2.06
C MET A 111 24.69 -8.45 3.38
N GLU A 112 25.15 -7.20 3.37
CA GLU A 112 25.14 -6.34 4.55
C GLU A 112 23.70 -6.07 5.06
N ILE A 113 22.77 -5.72 4.17
CA ILE A 113 21.38 -5.49 4.57
C ILE A 113 20.71 -6.81 4.97
N VAL A 114 21.02 -7.92 4.28
CA VAL A 114 20.50 -9.26 4.64
C VAL A 114 20.92 -9.62 6.07
N ARG A 115 22.21 -9.47 6.41
CA ARG A 115 22.73 -9.73 7.77
C ARG A 115 22.11 -8.81 8.82
N LYS A 116 21.96 -7.52 8.50
CA LYS A 116 21.31 -6.57 9.40
C LYS A 116 19.86 -6.94 9.68
N LEU A 117 19.12 -7.39 8.67
CA LEU A 117 17.75 -7.90 8.82
C LEU A 117 17.73 -9.19 9.67
N CYS A 118 18.67 -10.10 9.44
CA CYS A 118 18.84 -11.30 10.27
C CYS A 118 19.02 -10.95 11.76
N ASP A 119 19.90 -9.99 12.08
CA ASP A 119 20.10 -9.53 13.45
C ASP A 119 18.84 -8.88 14.05
N GLN A 120 18.11 -8.07 13.25
CA GLN A 120 16.84 -7.46 13.68
C GLN A 120 15.76 -8.51 13.94
N ILE A 121 15.69 -9.55 13.10
CA ILE A 121 14.75 -10.66 13.26
C ILE A 121 15.04 -11.41 14.56
N GLU A 122 16.28 -11.83 14.79
CA GLU A 122 16.66 -12.56 16.01
C GLU A 122 16.38 -11.77 17.30
N GLN A 123 16.55 -10.45 17.26
CA GLN A 123 16.28 -9.57 18.40
C GLN A 123 14.78 -9.28 18.61
N SER A 124 13.93 -9.63 17.65
CA SER A 124 12.50 -9.32 17.71
C SER A 124 11.73 -10.27 18.63
N THR A 125 10.69 -9.77 19.27
CA THR A 125 9.77 -10.60 20.06
C THR A 125 9.07 -11.66 19.20
N ILE A 126 8.83 -11.35 17.91
CA ILE A 126 8.20 -12.25 16.94
C ILE A 126 9.04 -13.52 16.77
N TYR A 127 10.36 -13.37 16.62
CA TYR A 127 11.28 -14.50 16.51
C TYR A 127 11.35 -15.29 17.81
N GLN A 128 11.52 -14.61 18.96
CA GLN A 128 11.61 -15.27 20.25
C GLN A 128 10.35 -16.09 20.57
N GLU A 129 9.17 -15.54 20.32
CA GLU A 129 7.88 -16.23 20.48
C GLU A 129 7.76 -17.44 19.54
N TYR A 130 8.21 -17.31 18.30
CA TYR A 130 8.21 -18.41 17.34
C TYR A 130 9.14 -19.56 17.76
N MET A 131 10.34 -19.23 18.25
CA MET A 131 11.33 -20.24 18.64
C MET A 131 10.87 -21.08 19.82
N VAL A 132 10.12 -20.50 20.77
CA VAL A 132 9.60 -21.22 21.96
C VAL A 132 8.23 -21.89 21.74
N ASN A 133 7.55 -21.63 20.62
CA ASN A 133 6.22 -22.19 20.36
C ASN A 133 6.30 -23.71 20.12
N GLU A 134 5.58 -24.54 20.88
CA GLU A 134 5.65 -26.00 20.70
C GLU A 134 4.99 -26.51 19.40
N GLU A 135 4.16 -25.71 18.75
CA GLU A 135 3.47 -26.10 17.51
C GLU A 135 4.40 -26.04 16.29
N ASP A 136 4.69 -27.20 15.71
CA ASP A 136 5.51 -27.34 14.50
C ASP A 136 4.65 -27.59 13.24
N SER A 137 3.91 -26.57 12.81
CA SER A 137 3.04 -26.62 11.62
C SER A 137 3.48 -25.67 10.52
N TYR A 138 3.12 -26.00 9.27
CA TYR A 138 3.38 -25.12 8.13
C TYR A 138 2.70 -23.75 8.30
N ASP A 139 1.52 -23.72 8.93
CA ASP A 139 0.79 -22.48 9.18
C ASP A 139 1.52 -21.56 10.16
N VAL A 140 2.12 -22.11 11.21
CA VAL A 140 2.96 -21.35 12.15
C VAL A 140 4.18 -20.78 11.43
N ASP A 141 4.84 -21.58 10.59
CA ASP A 141 6.00 -21.17 9.80
C ASP A 141 5.69 -20.06 8.79
N ARG A 142 4.53 -20.13 8.14
CA ARG A 142 4.05 -19.12 7.19
C ARG A 142 3.63 -17.84 7.91
N GLU A 143 2.95 -17.95 9.05
CA GLU A 143 2.46 -16.78 9.79
C GLU A 143 3.60 -16.02 10.48
N VAL A 144 4.66 -16.68 10.95
CA VAL A 144 5.83 -15.96 11.48
C VAL A 144 6.48 -15.10 10.39
N TRP A 145 6.65 -15.62 9.17
CA TRP A 145 7.19 -14.84 8.05
C TRP A 145 6.31 -13.66 7.67
N ARG A 146 4.99 -13.84 7.68
CA ARG A 146 4.06 -12.74 7.46
C ARG A 146 4.19 -11.64 8.53
N LYS A 147 4.37 -12.02 9.81
CA LYS A 147 4.58 -11.08 10.92
C LYS A 147 5.93 -10.36 10.82
N ILE A 148 7.00 -11.11 10.55
CA ILE A 148 8.34 -10.56 10.30
C ILE A 148 8.29 -9.54 9.17
N TYR A 149 7.69 -9.92 8.03
CA TYR A 149 7.62 -9.04 6.87
C TYR A 149 6.89 -7.73 7.19
N ARG A 150 5.71 -7.83 7.80
CA ARG A 150 4.89 -6.67 8.16
C ARG A 150 5.59 -5.72 9.14
N THR A 151 6.31 -6.26 10.13
CA THR A 151 6.82 -5.47 11.25
C THR A 151 8.25 -4.99 11.02
N LEU A 152 9.07 -5.77 10.31
CA LEU A 152 10.51 -5.54 10.21
C LEU A 152 10.99 -5.23 8.79
N ILE A 153 10.24 -5.61 7.74
CA ILE A 153 10.64 -5.45 6.33
C ILE A 153 9.85 -4.31 5.66
N GLN A 154 8.54 -4.23 5.89
CA GLN A 154 7.66 -3.29 5.18
C GLN A 154 8.05 -1.82 5.43
N GLU A 155 8.38 -1.45 6.67
CA GLU A 155 8.75 -0.07 7.06
C GLU A 155 10.22 0.00 7.50
N ASN A 156 11.13 -0.52 6.67
CA ASN A 156 12.56 -0.60 6.99
C ASN A 156 13.37 0.42 6.20
N ALA A 157 13.77 1.50 6.85
CA ALA A 157 14.49 2.61 6.21
C ALA A 157 15.83 2.21 5.57
N ASP A 158 16.52 1.21 6.13
CA ASP A 158 17.79 0.74 5.56
C ASP A 158 17.55 -0.05 4.27
N LEU A 159 16.50 -0.89 4.25
CA LEU A 159 16.07 -1.59 3.05
C LEU A 159 15.58 -0.61 1.99
N ASP A 160 14.81 0.41 2.37
CA ASP A 160 14.31 1.43 1.46
C ASP A 160 15.45 2.15 0.74
N ALA A 161 16.53 2.50 1.47
CA ALA A 161 17.72 3.12 0.89
C ALA A 161 18.41 2.20 -0.14
N VAL A 162 18.55 0.90 0.16
CA VAL A 162 19.13 -0.07 -0.78
C VAL A 162 18.27 -0.23 -2.03
N LEU A 163 16.94 -0.26 -1.88
CA LEU A 163 16.02 -0.37 -3.00
C LEU A 163 16.03 0.89 -3.88
N GLU A 164 16.14 2.08 -3.27
CA GLU A 164 16.24 3.36 -3.97
C GLU A 164 17.52 3.45 -4.82
N GLU A 165 18.66 2.98 -4.31
CA GLU A 165 19.91 2.93 -5.06
C GLU A 165 19.80 2.03 -6.31
N LYS A 166 19.04 0.93 -6.21
CA LYS A 166 18.90 -0.05 -7.30
C LYS A 166 17.94 0.39 -8.39
N SER A 167 16.87 1.10 -8.04
CA SER A 167 15.83 1.47 -8.99
C SER A 167 15.03 2.68 -8.53
N LEU A 168 15.08 3.73 -9.35
CA LEU A 168 14.26 4.93 -9.17
C LEU A 168 12.74 4.64 -9.24
N TYR A 169 12.33 3.49 -9.77
CA TYR A 169 10.92 3.12 -9.92
C TYR A 169 10.34 2.44 -8.68
N TRP A 170 11.18 1.87 -7.82
CA TRP A 170 10.73 0.97 -6.76
C TRP A 170 10.19 1.70 -5.54
N ASN A 171 10.74 2.87 -5.22
CA ASN A 171 10.37 3.62 -4.01
C ASN A 171 8.87 3.93 -3.98
N ASP A 172 8.34 4.42 -5.11
CA ASP A 172 6.92 4.78 -5.23
C ASP A 172 5.96 3.58 -5.23
N ASP A 173 6.45 2.36 -5.54
CA ASP A 173 5.62 1.16 -5.64
C ASP A 173 5.67 0.28 -4.39
N LYS A 174 6.67 0.48 -3.54
CA LYS A 174 7.00 -0.46 -2.47
C LYS A 174 5.82 -0.71 -1.54
N GLU A 175 5.13 0.35 -1.11
CA GLU A 175 3.97 0.23 -0.21
C GLU A 175 2.90 -0.72 -0.77
N ILE A 176 2.58 -0.59 -2.05
CA ILE A 176 1.57 -1.41 -2.72
C ILE A 176 2.10 -2.82 -2.96
N VAL A 177 3.35 -2.93 -3.41
CA VAL A 177 4.00 -4.22 -3.64
C VAL A 177 4.08 -5.05 -2.35
N ASP A 178 4.36 -4.42 -1.21
CA ASP A 178 4.38 -5.06 0.11
C ASP A 178 3.03 -5.71 0.43
N THR A 179 1.91 -5.08 0.05
CA THR A 179 0.58 -5.70 0.21
C THR A 179 0.44 -7.00 -0.59
N PHE A 180 1.03 -7.06 -1.79
CA PHE A 180 1.03 -8.23 -2.65
C PHE A 180 1.97 -9.33 -2.16
N VAL A 181 3.13 -8.96 -1.60
CA VAL A 181 4.04 -9.92 -0.94
C VAL A 181 3.34 -10.55 0.26
N LEU A 182 2.73 -9.76 1.15
CA LEU A 182 1.95 -10.27 2.28
C LEU A 182 0.77 -11.14 1.84
N LYS A 183 0.08 -10.79 0.75
CA LYS A 183 -0.99 -11.61 0.17
C LYS A 183 -0.45 -12.92 -0.38
N THR A 184 0.75 -12.92 -0.94
CA THR A 184 1.42 -14.11 -1.48
C THR A 184 1.79 -15.06 -0.35
N ILE A 185 2.46 -14.56 0.69
CA ILE A 185 2.83 -15.36 1.88
C ILE A 185 1.59 -16.12 2.40
N LYS A 186 0.45 -15.43 2.58
CA LYS A 186 -0.80 -16.04 3.05
C LYS A 186 -1.40 -17.13 2.16
N ARG A 187 -1.12 -17.09 0.86
CA ARG A 187 -1.75 -17.97 -0.14
C ARG A 187 -0.98 -19.24 -0.41
N PHE A 188 0.25 -19.34 0.10
CA PHE A 188 1.06 -20.54 -0.05
C PHE A 188 0.37 -21.74 0.59
N ASP A 189 0.34 -22.83 -0.15
CA ASP A 189 -0.23 -24.11 0.24
C ASP A 189 0.87 -25.19 0.16
N PRO A 190 1.14 -25.95 1.24
CA PRO A 190 2.18 -26.97 1.25
C PRO A 190 1.96 -28.07 0.19
N GLU A 191 0.72 -28.32 -0.23
CA GLU A 191 0.42 -29.36 -1.24
C GLU A 191 1.02 -29.03 -2.61
N ASN A 192 1.17 -27.74 -2.92
CA ASN A 192 1.71 -27.30 -4.22
C ASN A 192 3.24 -27.38 -4.30
N LYS A 193 3.95 -27.52 -3.16
CA LYS A 193 5.42 -27.61 -3.11
C LYS A 193 6.09 -26.53 -3.98
N ALA A 194 7.12 -26.90 -4.75
CA ALA A 194 7.83 -26.06 -5.71
C ALA A 194 6.95 -25.49 -6.85
N ASP A 195 5.77 -26.07 -7.09
CA ASP A 195 4.81 -25.67 -8.13
C ASP A 195 3.79 -24.63 -7.64
N GLN A 196 3.94 -24.13 -6.40
CA GLN A 196 3.11 -23.04 -5.87
C GLN A 196 3.10 -21.83 -6.83
N GLU A 197 1.92 -21.48 -7.34
CA GLU A 197 1.80 -20.32 -8.22
C GLU A 197 2.04 -19.02 -7.46
N LEU A 198 2.87 -18.13 -8.05
CA LEU A 198 3.00 -16.75 -7.62
C LEU A 198 1.92 -15.89 -8.27
N LEU A 199 1.83 -14.62 -7.87
CA LEU A 199 0.97 -13.69 -8.57
C LEU A 199 1.51 -13.48 -9.98
N LYS A 200 0.66 -13.72 -11.00
CA LYS A 200 0.91 -13.30 -12.39
C LYS A 200 1.25 -11.81 -12.43
N GLU A 201 1.98 -11.34 -13.45
CA GLU A 201 2.31 -9.92 -13.62
C GLU A 201 1.05 -9.05 -13.60
N TYR A 202 0.16 -9.23 -14.57
CA TYR A 202 -1.18 -8.62 -14.59
C TYR A 202 -2.20 -9.50 -13.87
N ARG A 203 -3.12 -8.87 -13.12
CA ARG A 203 -4.19 -9.60 -12.43
C ARG A 203 -5.18 -10.19 -13.44
N GLU A 204 -5.65 -9.36 -14.37
CA GLU A 204 -6.49 -9.77 -15.50
C GLU A 204 -5.72 -9.59 -16.82
N GLU A 205 -6.06 -10.38 -17.85
CA GLU A 205 -5.43 -10.26 -19.18
C GLU A 205 -5.62 -8.86 -19.79
N ASP A 206 -6.80 -8.27 -19.56
CA ASP A 206 -7.17 -6.95 -20.09
C ASP A 206 -6.56 -5.79 -19.30
N ASP A 207 -5.90 -6.01 -18.15
CA ASP A 207 -5.35 -4.93 -17.33
C ASP A 207 -4.21 -4.19 -18.05
N ARG A 208 -3.45 -4.89 -18.90
CA ARG A 208 -2.43 -4.26 -19.76
C ARG A 208 -3.06 -3.34 -20.81
N GLU A 209 -4.13 -3.79 -21.45
CA GLU A 209 -4.86 -2.95 -22.43
C GLU A 209 -5.52 -1.76 -21.73
N PHE A 210 -6.10 -1.97 -20.55
CA PHE A 210 -6.66 -0.91 -19.71
C PHE A 210 -5.62 0.18 -19.43
N ALA A 211 -4.40 -0.19 -19.03
CA ALA A 211 -3.31 0.76 -18.78
C ALA A 211 -2.97 1.61 -20.01
N ILE A 212 -2.72 0.96 -21.15
CA ILE A 212 -2.36 1.64 -22.41
C ILE A 212 -3.50 2.55 -22.85
N LYS A 213 -4.73 2.04 -22.87
CA LYS A 213 -5.90 2.77 -23.37
C LYS A 213 -6.22 3.98 -22.50
N LEU A 214 -6.20 3.83 -21.18
CA LEU A 214 -6.47 4.92 -20.23
C LEU A 214 -5.41 6.02 -20.34
N PHE A 215 -4.13 5.64 -20.41
CA PHE A 215 -3.03 6.59 -20.54
C PHE A 215 -3.10 7.36 -21.85
N ARG A 216 -3.32 6.64 -22.97
CA ARG A 216 -3.55 7.26 -24.29
C ARG A 216 -4.73 8.21 -24.31
N SER A 217 -5.89 7.77 -23.82
CA SER A 217 -7.09 8.61 -23.80
C SER A 217 -6.87 9.87 -22.96
N THR A 218 -6.15 9.76 -21.84
CA THR A 218 -5.85 10.89 -20.95
C THR A 218 -5.06 11.97 -21.68
N ILE A 219 -3.97 11.59 -22.35
CA ILE A 219 -3.06 12.56 -22.97
C ILE A 219 -3.66 13.12 -24.27
N LEU A 220 -4.22 12.26 -25.13
CA LEU A 220 -4.69 12.68 -26.46
C LEU A 220 -5.91 13.60 -26.40
N ASN A 221 -6.77 13.45 -25.39
CA ASN A 221 -7.99 14.24 -25.25
C ASN A 221 -7.89 15.28 -24.13
N ALA A 222 -6.67 15.65 -23.72
CA ALA A 222 -6.42 16.53 -22.59
C ALA A 222 -7.18 17.86 -22.67
N ASP A 223 -7.11 18.53 -23.83
CA ASP A 223 -7.77 19.82 -24.06
C ASP A 223 -9.31 19.69 -24.00
N GLU A 224 -9.86 18.57 -24.48
CA GLU A 224 -11.28 18.28 -24.42
C GLU A 224 -11.75 18.08 -22.97
N TYR A 225 -10.99 17.32 -22.18
CA TYR A 225 -11.30 17.10 -20.76
C TYR A 225 -11.19 18.40 -19.96
N GLN A 226 -10.18 19.23 -20.24
CA GLN A 226 -10.06 20.56 -19.67
C GLN A 226 -11.28 21.44 -19.99
N ARG A 227 -11.83 21.32 -21.20
CA ARG A 227 -13.06 22.00 -21.60
C ARG A 227 -14.28 21.46 -20.84
N TYR A 228 -14.39 20.15 -20.61
CA TYR A 228 -15.48 19.60 -19.81
C TYR A 228 -15.45 20.04 -18.36
N MET A 229 -14.26 20.19 -17.79
CA MET A 229 -14.08 20.80 -16.48
C MET A 229 -14.62 22.24 -16.49
N SER A 230 -14.20 23.06 -17.46
CA SER A 230 -14.61 24.47 -17.52
C SER A 230 -16.10 24.69 -17.83
N GLU A 231 -16.72 23.86 -18.67
CA GLU A 231 -18.16 23.93 -18.95
C GLU A 231 -19.00 23.61 -17.70
N SER A 232 -18.49 22.72 -16.83
CA SER A 232 -19.17 22.28 -15.61
C SER A 232 -18.98 23.23 -14.42
N SER A 233 -18.21 24.31 -14.59
CA SER A 233 -17.64 25.07 -13.48
C SER A 233 -18.37 26.34 -13.07
N ARG A 234 -19.64 26.50 -13.40
CA ARG A 234 -20.37 27.76 -13.15
C ARG A 234 -20.26 28.32 -11.72
N ASN A 235 -19.90 27.48 -10.74
CA ASN A 235 -19.71 27.85 -9.34
C ASN A 235 -18.31 27.55 -8.76
N TRP A 236 -17.32 27.19 -9.58
CA TRP A 236 -16.02 26.69 -9.11
C TRP A 236 -14.85 27.57 -9.58
N ASP A 237 -14.01 27.98 -8.63
CA ASP A 237 -12.82 28.78 -8.88
C ASP A 237 -11.61 27.89 -9.20
N PHE A 238 -11.33 27.70 -10.49
CA PHE A 238 -10.18 26.89 -10.96
C PHE A 238 -8.83 27.47 -10.58
N SER A 239 -8.74 28.77 -10.28
CA SER A 239 -7.47 29.38 -9.89
C SER A 239 -6.93 28.84 -8.55
N ARG A 240 -7.77 28.14 -7.79
CA ARG A 240 -7.45 27.54 -6.49
C ARG A 240 -7.09 26.07 -6.55
N LEU A 241 -7.15 25.44 -7.72
CA LEU A 241 -6.86 24.02 -7.86
C LEU A 241 -5.36 23.79 -7.86
N ALA A 242 -4.93 22.80 -7.09
CA ALA A 242 -3.58 22.28 -7.23
C ALA A 242 -3.45 21.67 -8.63
N TYR A 243 -2.27 21.79 -9.24
CA TYR A 243 -2.03 21.21 -10.56
C TYR A 243 -2.29 19.69 -10.57
N MET A 244 -1.95 19.01 -9.48
CA MET A 244 -2.25 17.58 -9.29
C MET A 244 -3.75 17.27 -9.32
N ASP A 245 -4.60 18.16 -8.80
CA ASP A 245 -6.05 17.96 -8.83
C ASP A 245 -6.58 17.96 -10.27
N VAL A 246 -6.04 18.84 -11.11
CA VAL A 246 -6.40 18.90 -12.53
C VAL A 246 -6.01 17.60 -13.25
N VAL A 247 -4.79 17.12 -13.02
CA VAL A 247 -4.31 15.85 -13.60
C VAL A 247 -5.20 14.68 -13.17
N ILE A 248 -5.49 14.55 -11.87
CA ILE A 248 -6.33 13.49 -11.32
C ILE A 248 -7.73 13.53 -11.93
N MET A 249 -8.37 14.71 -11.98
CA MET A 249 -9.69 14.86 -12.58
C MET A 249 -9.69 14.54 -14.07
N GLN A 250 -8.62 14.88 -14.78
CA GLN A 250 -8.51 14.63 -16.21
C GLN A 250 -8.48 13.12 -16.49
N ILE A 251 -7.69 12.38 -15.72
CA ILE A 251 -7.62 10.92 -15.84
C ILE A 251 -8.97 10.29 -15.45
N ALA A 252 -9.65 10.81 -14.42
CA ALA A 252 -10.97 10.32 -14.04
C ALA A 252 -12.01 10.50 -15.16
N ILE A 253 -12.01 11.66 -15.83
CA ILE A 253 -12.88 11.92 -17.00
C ILE A 253 -12.53 10.96 -18.14
N ALA A 254 -11.24 10.76 -18.41
CA ALA A 254 -10.75 9.82 -19.40
C ALA A 254 -11.27 8.39 -19.12
N GLU A 255 -11.17 7.91 -17.88
CA GLU A 255 -11.66 6.59 -17.50
C GLU A 255 -13.19 6.49 -17.66
N MET A 256 -13.92 7.52 -17.20
CA MET A 256 -15.39 7.55 -17.29
C MET A 256 -15.88 7.49 -18.74
N LEU A 257 -15.21 8.16 -19.68
CA LEU A 257 -15.61 8.19 -21.09
C LEU A 257 -15.12 6.97 -21.88
N THR A 258 -13.95 6.44 -21.53
CA THR A 258 -13.28 5.40 -22.33
C THR A 258 -13.73 3.98 -21.97
N PHE A 259 -14.14 3.75 -20.72
CA PHE A 259 -14.49 2.42 -20.22
C PHE A 259 -15.96 2.33 -19.84
N PRO A 260 -16.87 1.92 -20.76
CA PRO A 260 -18.31 1.88 -20.50
C PRO A 260 -18.69 0.91 -19.37
N ASN A 261 -17.90 -0.16 -19.19
CA ASN A 261 -18.15 -1.21 -18.21
C ASN A 261 -17.78 -0.82 -16.77
N ILE A 262 -17.16 0.35 -16.55
CA ILE A 262 -16.81 0.83 -15.20
C ILE A 262 -17.84 1.89 -14.78
N PRO A 263 -18.63 1.69 -13.72
CA PRO A 263 -19.57 2.69 -13.25
C PRO A 263 -18.87 4.00 -12.89
N ALA A 264 -19.47 5.13 -13.27
CA ALA A 264 -18.88 6.45 -13.02
C ALA A 264 -18.62 6.71 -11.53
N THR A 265 -19.51 6.23 -10.65
CA THR A 265 -19.34 6.35 -9.19
C THR A 265 -18.12 5.60 -8.66
N VAL A 266 -17.79 4.44 -9.25
CA VAL A 266 -16.60 3.68 -8.87
C VAL A 266 -15.36 4.44 -9.28
N THR A 267 -15.29 4.90 -10.54
CA THR A 267 -14.20 5.76 -11.02
C THR A 267 -14.01 6.98 -10.12
N ILE A 268 -15.09 7.71 -9.79
CA ILE A 268 -14.99 8.89 -8.92
C ILE A 268 -14.36 8.54 -7.56
N ASN A 269 -14.80 7.47 -6.90
CA ASN A 269 -14.26 7.09 -5.60
C ASN A 269 -12.76 6.79 -5.66
N GLU A 270 -12.32 6.04 -6.68
CA GLU A 270 -10.90 5.68 -6.87
C GLU A 270 -10.02 6.93 -7.00
N TYR A 271 -10.42 7.89 -7.83
CA TYR A 271 -9.64 9.13 -8.02
C TYR A 271 -9.76 10.10 -6.84
N VAL A 272 -10.82 10.01 -6.04
CA VAL A 272 -10.93 10.75 -4.77
C VAL A 272 -9.94 10.22 -3.74
N ASP A 273 -9.71 8.91 -3.69
CA ASP A 273 -8.71 8.32 -2.80
C ASP A 273 -7.29 8.65 -3.27
N LEU A 274 -7.03 8.64 -4.58
CA LEU A 274 -5.76 9.13 -5.13
C LEU A 274 -5.51 10.61 -4.82
N ALA A 275 -6.54 11.45 -4.86
CA ALA A 275 -6.42 12.86 -4.49
C ALA A 275 -6.02 13.08 -3.03
N LYS A 276 -6.47 12.22 -2.12
CA LYS A 276 -6.07 12.29 -0.70
C LYS A 276 -4.60 11.92 -0.52
N LEU A 277 -4.10 11.01 -1.36
CA LEU A 277 -2.72 10.53 -1.29
C LEU A 277 -1.72 11.50 -1.92
N TYR A 278 -2.03 12.05 -3.12
CA TYR A 278 -1.06 12.78 -3.93
C TYR A 278 -1.26 14.30 -3.98
N SER A 279 -2.36 14.84 -3.45
CA SER A 279 -2.66 16.27 -3.55
C SER A 279 -2.78 16.90 -2.15
N THR A 280 -3.70 17.85 -1.96
CA THR A 280 -3.87 18.55 -0.67
C THR A 280 -4.86 17.82 0.24
N PRO A 281 -4.78 18.02 1.58
CA PRO A 281 -5.75 17.43 2.52
C PRO A 281 -7.22 17.78 2.23
N ARG A 282 -7.49 18.84 1.47
CA ARG A 282 -8.85 19.28 1.08
C ARG A 282 -9.29 18.79 -0.29
N SER A 283 -8.36 18.23 -1.09
CA SER A 283 -8.59 17.88 -2.50
C SER A 283 -9.64 16.80 -2.67
N GLY A 284 -9.65 15.77 -1.82
CA GLY A 284 -10.59 14.65 -1.96
C GLY A 284 -12.07 15.08 -1.98
N GLY A 285 -12.47 15.95 -1.05
CA GLY A 285 -13.86 16.44 -1.00
C GLY A 285 -14.22 17.34 -2.18
N TYR A 286 -13.26 18.14 -2.65
CA TYR A 286 -13.43 19.04 -3.78
C TYR A 286 -13.56 18.26 -5.10
N ILE A 287 -12.62 17.35 -5.38
CA ILE A 287 -12.60 16.49 -6.57
C ILE A 287 -13.87 15.65 -6.65
N ASN A 288 -14.32 15.09 -5.52
CA ASN A 288 -15.57 14.34 -5.48
C ASN A 288 -16.76 15.16 -5.99
N GLY A 289 -16.91 16.40 -5.49
CA GLY A 289 -17.99 17.29 -5.90
C GLY A 289 -17.90 17.74 -7.36
N MET A 290 -16.69 17.99 -7.85
CA MET A 290 -16.46 18.42 -9.23
C MET A 290 -16.68 17.28 -10.22
N LEU A 291 -16.14 16.09 -9.96
CA LEU A 291 -16.33 14.93 -10.82
C LEU A 291 -17.80 14.47 -10.87
N ASP A 292 -18.53 14.51 -9.75
CA ASP A 292 -19.98 14.23 -9.77
C ASP A 292 -20.75 15.23 -10.66
N ALA A 293 -20.43 16.52 -10.57
CA ALA A 293 -21.03 17.55 -11.41
C ALA A 293 -20.70 17.36 -12.90
N ILE A 294 -19.43 17.09 -13.22
CA ILE A 294 -18.96 16.83 -14.59
C ILE A 294 -19.64 15.57 -15.14
N ALA A 295 -19.64 14.47 -14.41
CA ALA A 295 -20.26 13.22 -14.82
C ALA A 295 -21.74 13.40 -15.17
N ARG A 296 -22.50 14.13 -14.32
CA ARG A 296 -23.91 14.44 -14.58
C ARG A 296 -24.08 15.32 -15.81
N HIS A 297 -23.23 16.33 -15.99
CA HIS A 297 -23.27 17.18 -17.17
C HIS A 297 -23.00 16.41 -18.47
N LEU A 298 -22.01 15.51 -18.46
CA LEU A 298 -21.69 14.64 -19.59
C LEU A 298 -22.85 13.68 -19.94
N ILE A 299 -23.56 13.16 -18.94
CA ILE A 299 -24.77 12.35 -19.15
C ILE A 299 -25.91 13.19 -19.74
N GLN A 300 -26.19 14.36 -19.14
CA GLN A 300 -27.27 15.25 -19.60
C GLN A 300 -27.07 15.75 -21.03
N THR A 301 -25.82 15.95 -21.44
CA THR A 301 -25.46 16.39 -22.80
C THR A 301 -25.31 15.24 -23.79
N GLY A 302 -25.54 13.99 -23.38
CA GLY A 302 -25.42 12.80 -24.23
C GLY A 302 -23.99 12.42 -24.60
N LYS A 303 -22.98 13.05 -24.00
CA LYS A 303 -21.56 12.76 -24.21
C LYS A 303 -21.10 11.48 -23.48
N MET A 304 -21.83 11.06 -22.44
CA MET A 304 -21.56 9.83 -21.69
C MET A 304 -22.85 9.04 -21.47
N MET A 305 -22.85 7.76 -21.86
CA MET A 305 -24.00 6.88 -21.69
C MET A 305 -23.78 5.97 -20.46
N LYS A 306 -23.95 6.54 -19.26
CA LYS A 306 -23.85 5.81 -17.98
C LYS A 306 -24.98 6.22 -17.04
N VAL A 307 -25.38 5.31 -16.16
CA VAL A 307 -26.36 5.59 -15.10
C VAL A 307 -25.62 6.09 -13.86
N MET A 308 -26.08 7.19 -13.28
CA MET A 308 -25.61 7.73 -12.00
C MET A 308 -26.75 7.73 -10.99
N PRO A 309 -26.50 7.38 -9.72
CA PRO A 309 -27.52 7.49 -8.68
C PRO A 309 -27.92 8.95 -8.46
N GLU A 310 -29.13 9.15 -7.95
CA GLU A 310 -29.64 10.47 -7.56
C GLU A 310 -28.67 11.17 -6.59
N PRO A 311 -28.51 12.50 -6.69
CA PRO A 311 -27.67 13.24 -5.76
C PRO A 311 -28.13 12.99 -4.33
N ARG A 312 -27.20 12.64 -3.44
CA ARG A 312 -27.53 12.59 -2.01
C ARG A 312 -27.94 14.00 -1.57
N PRO A 313 -29.06 14.18 -0.85
CA PRO A 313 -29.44 15.49 -0.36
C PRO A 313 -28.30 16.06 0.47
N ARG A 314 -27.85 17.27 0.15
CA ARG A 314 -26.84 17.97 0.96
C ARG A 314 -27.38 18.01 2.39
N ARG A 315 -26.69 17.38 3.35
CA ARG A 315 -26.97 17.60 4.77
C ARG A 315 -26.90 19.12 4.97
N ALA A 316 -28.03 19.74 5.28
CA ALA A 316 -28.05 21.14 5.66
C ALA A 316 -27.06 21.31 6.80
N TYR A 317 -26.03 22.12 6.60
CA TYR A 317 -25.14 22.53 7.66
C TYR A 317 -26.02 23.31 8.64
N VAL A 318 -26.41 22.68 9.76
CA VAL A 318 -27.16 23.37 10.81
C VAL A 318 -26.17 24.33 11.44
N ASP A 319 -26.26 25.60 11.03
CA ASP A 319 -25.50 26.69 11.59
C ASP A 319 -25.94 26.90 13.04
N ASN A 320 -25.21 26.33 13.98
CA ASN A 320 -25.40 26.58 15.41
C ASN A 320 -24.81 27.97 15.77
N GLN A 321 -25.29 29.02 15.11
CA GLN A 321 -25.05 30.42 15.43
C GLN A 321 -26.26 31.06 16.12
N ARG A 322 -26.80 30.43 17.16
CA ARG A 322 -27.67 31.11 18.14
C ARG A 322 -27.47 30.52 19.52
N ASN A 323 -26.46 31.01 20.24
CA ASN A 323 -26.47 31.14 21.70
C ASN A 323 -25.29 32.03 22.14
N ASN A 324 -25.35 33.32 21.80
CA ASN A 324 -24.58 34.35 22.50
C ASN A 324 -25.34 34.73 23.78
N ALA A 325 -25.06 34.03 24.88
CA ALA A 325 -25.31 34.55 26.22
C ALA A 325 -23.97 35.08 26.78
N PRO A 326 -23.93 36.26 27.42
CA PRO A 326 -22.68 36.85 27.87
C PRO A 326 -22.05 36.01 28.99
N ARG A 327 -20.80 35.57 28.77
CA ARG A 327 -19.98 34.87 29.77
C ARG A 327 -19.64 35.84 30.91
N ARG A 328 -20.13 35.54 32.12
CA ARG A 328 -19.61 36.13 33.37
C ARG A 328 -18.15 35.69 33.57
N GLU A 329 -17.28 36.64 33.87
CA GLU A 329 -15.93 36.39 34.35
C GLU A 329 -15.97 35.59 35.66
N GLY A 330 -15.49 34.36 35.62
CA GLY A 330 -15.24 33.52 36.78
C GLY A 330 -13.80 33.02 36.72
N ARG A 331 -13.01 33.39 37.73
CA ARG A 331 -11.59 33.05 37.91
C ARG A 331 -11.31 31.55 37.66
N ARG A 332 -10.30 31.25 36.85
CA ARG A 332 -9.74 29.89 36.72
C ARG A 332 -8.91 29.56 37.97
N PRO A 333 -9.17 28.44 38.68
CA PRO A 333 -8.23 27.93 39.67
C PRO A 333 -7.07 27.20 39.00
N THR A 334 -5.86 27.39 39.54
CA THR A 334 -4.58 26.83 39.07
C THR A 334 -4.43 25.34 39.42
N ILE A 335 -3.60 24.65 38.64
CA ILE A 335 -3.37 23.19 38.54
C ILE A 335 -2.87 22.50 39.84
N ALA A 336 -2.71 23.22 40.96
CA ALA A 336 -2.18 22.66 42.21
C ALA A 336 -3.23 21.94 43.10
N GLN A 337 -4.51 21.90 42.73
CA GLN A 337 -5.58 21.35 43.58
C GLN A 337 -6.08 19.94 43.21
N THR A 338 -5.62 19.33 42.11
CA THR A 338 -6.11 18.00 41.67
C THR A 338 -5.36 16.80 42.27
N SER A 339 -4.23 17.03 42.95
CA SER A 339 -3.40 15.95 43.52
C SER A 339 -3.90 15.45 44.88
N ALA A 340 -4.63 16.27 45.64
CA ALA A 340 -5.10 15.92 46.98
C ALA A 340 -6.43 15.14 47.01
N GLN A 341 -7.24 15.19 45.93
CA GLN A 341 -8.53 14.51 45.87
C GLN A 341 -8.47 13.06 45.35
N ARG A 342 -7.35 12.62 44.76
CA ARG A 342 -7.19 11.23 44.29
C ARG A 342 -6.75 10.23 45.37
N ILE A 343 -6.30 10.69 46.54
CA ILE A 343 -5.84 9.83 47.64
C ILE A 343 -6.99 9.47 48.61
N ALA A 344 -8.09 10.23 48.63
CA ALA A 344 -9.20 10.01 49.57
C ALA A 344 -10.28 8.99 49.10
N SER A 345 -10.23 8.52 47.85
CA SER A 345 -11.25 7.60 47.29
C SER A 345 -10.85 6.12 47.28
N ARG A 346 -9.68 5.77 47.87
CA ARG A 346 -9.09 4.43 47.77
C ARG A 346 -9.16 3.58 49.05
N THR A 347 -9.93 3.99 50.05
CA THR A 347 -10.14 3.20 51.27
C THR A 347 -11.60 3.24 51.68
N GLN A 348 -12.41 2.31 51.15
CA GLN A 348 -13.49 1.64 51.86
C GLN A 348 -13.90 0.36 51.10
N PRO A 349 -13.96 -0.82 51.75
CA PRO A 349 -14.23 -2.11 51.09
C PRO A 349 -15.72 -2.45 51.03
N ASP A 350 -16.15 -3.07 49.93
CA ASP A 350 -17.50 -3.65 49.77
C ASP A 350 -17.67 -4.95 50.57
N ALA A 351 -18.81 -5.08 51.26
CA ALA A 351 -19.27 -6.28 51.95
C ALA A 351 -20.48 -6.92 51.19
N PRO A 352 -20.74 -8.22 51.37
CA PRO A 352 -21.24 -9.10 50.31
C PRO A 352 -22.77 -9.22 50.17
N GLN A 353 -23.20 -9.63 48.97
CA GLN A 353 -24.58 -9.93 48.58
C GLN A 353 -25.08 -11.24 49.22
N GLU A 354 -26.22 -11.16 49.92
CA GLU A 354 -27.02 -12.32 50.33
C GLU A 354 -27.97 -12.76 49.20
N ASN A 355 -27.95 -14.07 48.93
CA ASN A 355 -28.98 -14.81 48.20
C ASN A 355 -30.24 -14.95 49.04
N ILE A 356 -31.43 -14.83 48.44
CA ILE A 356 -32.62 -15.53 48.91
C ILE A 356 -33.42 -16.05 47.70
N GLU A 357 -33.55 -17.37 47.69
CA GLU A 357 -34.49 -18.33 47.06
C GLU A 357 -35.36 -17.93 45.84
#